data_AF-A0AB34AFV3-F1
#
_entry.id   AF-A0AB34AFV3-F1
#
_cell.length_a   1.000
_cell.length_b   1.000
_cell.length_c   1.000
_cell.angle_alpha   90.00
_cell.angle_beta   90.00
_cell.angle_gamma   90.00
#
_symmetry.space_group_name_H-M   'P 1'
#
loop_
_entity.id
_entity.type
_entity.pdbx_description
1 polymer ?
#
loop_
_entity_poly.entity_id
_entity_poly.type
_entity_poly.pdbx_seq_one_letter_code
_entity_poly.pdbx_strand_id
1 'polypeptide(L)'
;MSRKTYEKLANINGMFNVLEQQLIHSKDMALFRNEFFYVNHAHRENYEALRIYYKDSETNPVVDGACYIVALPEIFDKVDVFESELPFSWVYDQNGITETMKELSVPLQYLIAAALEVTDVNLFRPSGFTMGMNNWNIAQMRIFWQYTALVRQEAQ
;
A
#
# COMPACT_ATOMS: atom_id res chain seq x y z
N MET A 1 24.81 15.01 -41.33
CA MET A 1 24.78 14.33 -40.01
C MET A 1 25.26 12.90 -40.18
N SER A 2 26.15 12.40 -39.33
CA SER A 2 26.65 11.03 -39.42
C SER A 2 25.55 10.01 -39.06
N ARG A 3 25.60 8.80 -39.63
CA ARG A 3 24.67 7.69 -39.29
C ARG A 3 24.57 7.42 -37.78
N LYS A 4 25.69 7.54 -37.06
CA LYS A 4 25.78 7.47 -35.59
C LYS A 4 24.97 8.56 -34.86
N THR A 5 24.78 9.72 -35.47
CA THR A 5 23.99 10.82 -34.91
C THR A 5 22.49 10.53 -35.02
N TYR A 6 22.05 9.93 -36.12
CA TYR A 6 20.65 9.50 -36.32
C TYR A 6 20.24 8.37 -35.38
N GLU A 7 21.09 7.36 -35.20
CA GLU A 7 20.83 6.25 -34.26
C GLU A 7 20.74 6.75 -32.81
N LYS A 8 21.58 7.71 -32.40
CA LYS A 8 21.49 8.33 -31.07
C LYS A 8 20.19 9.12 -30.88
N LEU A 9 19.77 9.90 -31.87
CA LEU A 9 18.50 10.64 -31.82
C LEU A 9 17.29 9.71 -31.76
N ALA A 10 17.29 8.61 -32.52
CA ALA A 10 16.24 7.60 -32.48
C ALA A 10 16.14 6.93 -31.10
N ASN A 11 17.28 6.58 -30.49
CA ASN A 11 17.31 6.03 -29.13
C ASN A 11 16.81 7.02 -28.07
N ILE A 12 17.20 8.29 -28.17
CA ILE A 12 16.74 9.34 -27.24
C ILE A 12 15.22 9.54 -27.36
N ASN A 13 14.69 9.60 -28.59
CA ASN A 13 13.25 9.74 -28.81
C ASN A 13 12.48 8.50 -28.33
N GLY A 14 13.03 7.29 -28.53
CA GLY A 14 12.44 6.06 -28.00
C GLY A 14 12.39 6.06 -26.47
N MET A 15 13.47 6.48 -25.81
CA MET A 15 13.52 6.63 -24.36
C MET A 15 12.55 7.70 -23.84
N PHE A 16 12.43 8.83 -24.54
CA PHE A 16 11.50 9.91 -24.18
C PHE A 16 10.03 9.47 -24.30
N ASN A 17 9.67 8.73 -25.36
CA ASN A 17 8.32 8.20 -25.54
C ASN A 17 7.92 7.24 -24.40
N VAL A 18 8.83 6.37 -23.96
CA VAL A 18 8.57 5.47 -22.82
C VAL A 18 8.35 6.28 -21.54
N LEU A 19 9.18 7.29 -21.30
CA LEU A 19 9.07 8.17 -20.14
C LEU A 19 7.77 8.99 -20.16
N GLU A 20 7.35 9.48 -21.33
CA GLU A 20 6.08 10.18 -21.51
C GLU A 20 4.88 9.26 -21.20
N GLN A 21 4.90 8.02 -21.70
CA GLN A 21 3.87 7.03 -21.40
C GLN A 21 3.82 6.70 -19.90
N GLN A 22 4.98 6.55 -19.24
CA GLN A 22 5.03 6.35 -17.78
C GLN A 22 4.45 7.55 -17.01
N LEU A 23 4.76 8.78 -17.42
CA LEU A 23 4.21 9.98 -16.79
C LEU A 23 2.68 10.07 -16.95
N ILE A 24 2.16 9.80 -18.15
CA ILE A 24 0.71 9.77 -18.42
C ILE A 24 0.04 8.70 -17.56
N HIS A 25 0.55 7.46 -17.59
CA HIS A 25 0.02 6.37 -16.78
C HIS A 25 0.03 6.71 -15.28
N SER A 26 1.10 7.32 -14.76
CA SER A 26 1.16 7.74 -13.35
C SER A 26 0.09 8.77 -12.99
N LYS A 27 -0.22 9.70 -13.91
CA LYS A 27 -1.25 10.73 -13.72
C LYS A 27 -2.65 10.13 -13.72
N ASP A 28 -2.94 9.23 -14.65
CA ASP A 28 -4.23 8.53 -14.72
C ASP A 28 -4.46 7.70 -13.45
N MET A 29 -3.42 7.00 -12.98
CA MET A 29 -3.47 6.27 -11.72
C MET A 29 -3.66 7.21 -10.53
N ALA A 30 -2.99 8.36 -10.48
CA ALA A 30 -3.20 9.35 -9.42
C ALA A 30 -4.62 9.92 -9.39
N LEU A 31 -5.23 10.14 -10.57
CA LEU A 31 -6.62 10.54 -10.67
C LEU A 31 -7.57 9.46 -10.14
N PHE A 32 -7.34 8.20 -10.51
CA PHE A 32 -8.13 7.07 -10.03
C PHE A 32 -8.05 6.90 -8.51
N ARG A 33 -6.84 7.05 -7.93
CA ARG A 33 -6.64 6.96 -6.47
C ARG A 33 -7.37 8.07 -5.71
N ASN A 34 -7.62 9.23 -6.32
CA ASN A 34 -8.39 10.30 -5.66
C ASN A 34 -9.83 9.91 -5.34
N GLU A 35 -10.37 8.89 -6.03
CA GLU A 35 -11.73 8.39 -5.82
C GLU A 35 -11.79 7.28 -4.77
N PHE A 36 -10.65 6.84 -4.24
CA PHE A 36 -10.61 5.82 -3.21
C PHE A 36 -11.27 6.29 -1.92
N PHE A 37 -11.71 5.32 -1.13
CA PHE A 37 -12.15 5.63 0.21
C PHE A 37 -10.94 6.01 1.09
N TYR A 38 -11.03 7.16 1.75
CA TYR A 38 -10.11 7.56 2.81
C TYR A 38 -10.91 7.97 4.05
N VAL A 39 -10.40 7.67 5.24
CA VAL A 39 -11.05 8.09 6.50
C VAL A 39 -11.06 9.61 6.66
N ASN A 40 -10.02 10.28 6.15
CA ASN A 40 -9.87 11.73 6.14
C ASN A 40 -8.78 12.15 5.12
N HIS A 41 -8.50 13.45 5.04
CA HIS A 41 -7.46 13.98 4.16
C HIS A 41 -6.05 13.47 4.53
N ALA A 42 -5.73 13.39 5.83
CA ALA A 42 -4.41 12.95 6.29
C ALA A 42 -4.10 11.52 5.82
N HIS A 43 -5.10 10.63 5.84
CA HIS A 43 -4.96 9.26 5.33
C HIS A 43 -4.51 9.24 3.86
N ARG A 44 -5.05 10.13 3.03
CA ARG A 44 -4.67 10.23 1.61
C ARG A 44 -3.25 10.76 1.43
N GLU A 45 -2.87 11.79 2.19
CA GLU A 45 -1.52 12.37 2.11
C GLU A 45 -0.46 11.35 2.56
N ASN A 46 -0.72 10.67 3.67
CA ASN A 46 0.15 9.61 4.20
C ASN A 46 0.30 8.48 3.18
N TYR A 47 -0.80 8.08 2.53
CA TYR A 47 -0.77 7.02 1.53
C TYR A 47 0.09 7.37 0.32
N GLU A 48 -0.07 8.57 -0.26
CA GLU A 48 0.78 8.99 -1.39
C GLU A 48 2.26 9.12 -0.97
N ALA A 49 2.54 9.58 0.26
CA ALA A 49 3.90 9.64 0.79
C ALA A 49 4.53 8.23 0.92
N LEU A 50 3.77 7.25 1.44
CA LEU A 50 4.24 5.87 1.59
C LEU A 50 4.48 5.18 0.25
N ARG A 51 3.67 5.45 -0.78
CA ARG A 51 3.89 4.90 -2.13
C ARG A 51 5.19 5.41 -2.75
N ILE A 52 5.51 6.69 -2.53
CA ILE A 52 6.77 7.27 -3.00
C ILE A 52 7.97 6.63 -2.27
N TYR A 53 7.81 6.34 -0.99
CA TYR A 53 8.85 5.70 -0.18
C TYR A 53 9.05 4.22 -0.59
N TYR A 54 7.97 3.44 -0.59
CA TYR A 54 7.97 2.04 -1.02
C TYR A 54 7.73 1.93 -2.53
N LYS A 55 8.81 2.11 -3.30
CA LYS A 55 8.77 2.09 -4.77
C LYS A 55 8.13 0.84 -5.37
N ASP A 56 8.24 -0.29 -4.68
CA ASP A 56 7.63 -1.56 -5.11
C ASP A 56 6.10 -1.50 -5.16
N SER A 57 5.47 -0.52 -4.49
CA SER A 57 4.02 -0.28 -4.55
C SER A 57 3.51 0.03 -5.97
N GLU A 58 4.35 0.51 -6.88
CA GLU A 58 3.93 0.76 -8.27
C GLU A 58 3.64 -0.53 -9.04
N THR A 59 4.35 -1.62 -8.70
CA THR A 59 4.28 -2.89 -9.43
C THR A 59 3.70 -4.04 -8.60
N ASN A 60 3.65 -3.90 -7.28
CA ASN A 60 3.20 -4.94 -6.37
C ASN A 60 1.91 -4.49 -5.64
N PRO A 61 0.73 -5.02 -6.02
CA PRO A 61 -0.55 -4.69 -5.39
C PRO A 61 -0.59 -4.95 -3.88
N VAL A 62 0.18 -5.92 -3.40
CA VAL A 62 0.26 -6.25 -1.97
C VAL A 62 0.99 -5.16 -1.20
N VAL A 63 2.08 -4.62 -1.77
CA VAL A 63 2.82 -3.51 -1.18
C VAL A 63 2.00 -2.22 -1.25
N ASP A 64 1.28 -1.98 -2.35
CA ASP A 64 0.36 -0.84 -2.47
C ASP A 64 -0.77 -0.91 -1.42
N GLY A 65 -1.40 -2.08 -1.29
CA GLY A 65 -2.39 -2.34 -0.25
C GLY A 65 -1.83 -2.15 1.17
N ALA A 66 -0.60 -2.61 1.42
CA ALA A 66 0.06 -2.41 2.70
C ALA A 66 0.30 -0.93 2.99
N CYS A 67 0.76 -0.15 2.00
CA CYS A 67 0.91 1.30 2.12
C CYS A 67 -0.43 1.97 2.49
N TYR A 68 -1.54 1.53 1.90
CA TYR A 68 -2.87 2.05 2.22
C TYR A 68 -3.28 1.77 3.67
N ILE A 69 -3.02 0.58 4.21
CA ILE A 69 -3.34 0.28 5.61
C ILE A 69 -2.45 1.07 6.57
N VAL A 70 -1.14 1.09 6.31
CA VAL A 70 -0.16 1.79 7.17
C VAL A 70 -0.36 3.30 7.16
N ALA A 71 -0.94 3.85 6.09
CA ALA A 71 -1.27 5.27 5.98
C ALA A 71 -2.36 5.75 6.95
N LEU A 72 -3.13 4.84 7.55
CA LEU A 72 -4.18 5.21 8.50
C LEU A 72 -3.55 6.05 9.63
N PRO A 73 -4.06 7.26 9.93
CA PRO A 73 -3.42 8.16 10.89
C PRO A 73 -3.14 7.52 12.27
N GLU A 74 -4.05 6.66 12.75
CA GLU A 74 -3.88 5.92 14.00
C GLU A 74 -2.65 4.99 14.02
N ILE A 75 -2.18 4.54 12.84
CA ILE A 75 -0.98 3.74 12.66
C ILE A 75 0.21 4.66 12.35
N PHE A 76 0.05 5.52 11.33
CA PHE A 76 1.11 6.38 10.82
C PHE A 76 1.72 7.30 11.90
N ASP A 77 0.91 7.82 12.82
CA ASP A 77 1.38 8.72 13.88
C ASP A 77 2.09 7.98 15.04
N LYS A 78 1.92 6.65 15.13
CA LYS A 78 2.46 5.82 16.22
C LYS A 78 3.65 4.96 15.80
N VAL A 79 3.81 4.74 14.51
CA VAL A 79 4.82 3.85 13.96
C VAL A 79 5.79 4.67 13.13
N ASP A 80 7.09 4.50 13.36
CA ASP A 80 8.08 5.01 12.42
C ASP A 80 8.15 4.12 11.17
N VAL A 81 7.28 4.42 10.22
CA VAL A 81 7.12 3.66 8.98
C VAL A 81 8.29 3.87 8.02
N PHE A 82 9.06 4.94 8.18
CA PHE A 82 10.17 5.27 7.28
C PHE A 82 11.50 4.66 7.71
N GLU A 83 11.59 4.06 8.90
CA GLU A 83 12.75 3.26 9.31
C GLU A 83 12.68 1.81 8.82
N SER A 84 11.48 1.36 8.45
CA SER A 84 11.20 -0.04 8.09
C SER A 84 11.41 -0.32 6.60
N GLU A 85 12.22 -1.34 6.29
CA GLU A 85 12.44 -1.80 4.90
C GLU A 85 11.16 -2.34 4.26
N LEU A 86 10.27 -2.96 5.06
CA LEU A 86 8.98 -3.47 4.60
C LEU A 86 7.83 -2.82 5.38
N PRO A 87 6.66 -2.56 4.75
CA PRO A 87 5.55 -1.85 5.40
C PRO A 87 5.07 -2.45 6.73
N PHE A 88 5.20 -3.78 6.91
CA PHE A 88 4.75 -4.49 8.11
C PHE A 88 5.86 -5.12 8.95
N SER A 89 7.14 -4.77 8.73
CA SER A 89 8.25 -5.38 9.50
C SER A 89 8.19 -5.09 11.01
N TRP A 90 7.49 -4.03 11.41
CA TRP A 90 7.29 -3.64 12.81
C TRP A 90 6.16 -4.42 13.52
N VAL A 91 5.37 -5.24 12.81
CA VAL A 91 4.16 -5.86 13.36
C VAL A 91 4.46 -7.06 14.25
N TYR A 92 5.46 -7.87 13.89
CA TYR A 92 5.82 -9.08 14.63
C TYR A 92 7.33 -9.34 14.60
N ASP A 93 7.81 -10.02 15.63
CA ASP A 93 9.18 -10.47 15.78
C ASP A 93 9.24 -11.96 16.18
N GLN A 94 10.41 -12.42 16.65
CA GLN A 94 10.62 -13.80 17.08
C GLN A 94 9.77 -14.20 18.30
N ASN A 95 9.28 -13.23 19.06
CA ASN A 95 8.48 -13.42 20.28
C ASN A 95 6.97 -13.25 20.01
N GLY A 96 6.55 -12.98 18.77
CA GLY A 96 5.17 -12.78 18.37
C GLY A 96 4.86 -11.32 17.99
N ILE A 97 3.66 -10.85 18.28
CA ILE A 97 3.28 -9.45 17.98
C ILE A 97 4.08 -8.47 18.84
N THR A 98 4.59 -7.41 18.22
CA THR A 98 5.38 -6.37 18.90
C THR A 98 4.52 -5.52 19.85
N GLU A 99 5.15 -4.79 20.77
CA GLU A 99 4.43 -3.85 21.65
C GLU A 99 3.75 -2.74 20.84
N THR A 100 4.40 -2.26 19.77
CA THR A 100 3.82 -1.28 18.85
C THR A 100 2.49 -1.75 18.27
N MET A 101 2.40 -3.03 17.86
CA MET A 101 1.15 -3.61 17.36
C MET A 101 0.09 -3.72 18.47
N LYS A 102 0.48 -4.01 19.72
CA LYS A 102 -0.44 -4.11 20.85
C LYS A 102 -1.04 -2.77 21.27
N GLU A 103 -0.34 -1.66 21.03
CA GLU A 103 -0.80 -0.29 21.33
C GLU A 103 -1.86 0.23 20.34
N LEU A 104 -2.08 -0.48 19.24
CA LEU A 104 -3.13 -0.16 18.27
C LEU A 104 -4.49 -0.63 18.76
N SER A 105 -5.55 0.02 18.25
CA SER A 105 -6.90 -0.41 18.54
C SER A 105 -7.16 -1.81 17.98
N VAL A 106 -7.90 -2.63 18.73
CA VAL A 106 -8.17 -4.03 18.37
C VAL A 106 -8.71 -4.20 16.94
N PRO A 107 -9.64 -3.37 16.44
CA PRO A 107 -10.11 -3.48 15.06
C PRO A 107 -9.03 -3.22 13.99
N LEU A 108 -8.06 -2.32 14.28
CA LEU A 108 -6.92 -2.08 13.40
C LEU A 108 -5.92 -3.24 13.43
N GLN A 109 -5.73 -3.86 14.60
CA GLN A 109 -4.92 -5.07 14.71
C GLN A 109 -5.46 -6.18 13.79
N TYR A 110 -6.79 -6.33 13.72
CA TYR A 110 -7.42 -7.27 12.80
C TYR A 110 -7.23 -6.89 11.33
N LEU A 111 -7.25 -5.59 10.98
CA LEU A 111 -7.00 -5.13 9.60
C LEU A 111 -5.58 -5.45 9.15
N ILE A 112 -4.59 -5.17 10.00
CA ILE A 112 -3.18 -5.49 9.73
C ILE A 112 -2.99 -7.01 9.62
N ALA A 113 -3.57 -7.78 10.54
CA ALA A 113 -3.48 -9.23 10.48
C ALA A 113 -4.14 -9.80 9.22
N ALA A 114 -5.32 -9.30 8.83
CA ALA A 114 -5.97 -9.67 7.58
C ALA A 114 -5.15 -9.28 6.35
N ALA A 115 -4.39 -8.17 6.41
CA ALA A 115 -3.48 -7.80 5.34
C ALA A 115 -2.29 -8.78 5.23
N LEU A 116 -1.71 -9.18 6.35
CA LEU A 116 -0.65 -10.19 6.41
C LEU A 116 -1.11 -11.59 5.98
N GLU A 117 -2.38 -11.93 6.23
CA GLU A 117 -2.99 -13.18 5.77
C GLU A 117 -3.01 -13.31 4.23
N VAL A 118 -3.05 -12.20 3.49
CA VAL A 118 -2.91 -12.20 2.02
C VAL A 118 -1.54 -12.73 1.59
N THR A 119 -0.52 -12.54 2.41
CA THR A 119 0.84 -13.06 2.19
C THR A 119 1.09 -14.41 2.86
N ASP A 120 0.03 -15.11 3.27
CA ASP A 120 0.07 -16.40 4.00
C ASP A 120 0.71 -16.32 5.40
N VAL A 121 0.83 -15.11 5.96
CA VAL A 121 1.34 -14.88 7.32
C VAL A 121 0.17 -14.80 8.30
N ASN A 122 0.03 -15.83 9.13
CA ASN A 122 -1.07 -15.99 10.07
C ASN A 122 -0.63 -15.69 11.52
N LEU A 123 -0.91 -14.48 12.02
CA LEU A 123 -0.53 -14.06 13.37
C LEU A 123 -1.53 -14.44 14.46
N PHE A 124 -2.81 -14.54 14.14
CA PHE A 124 -3.88 -14.78 15.11
C PHE A 124 -4.62 -16.10 14.87
N ARG A 125 -5.16 -16.67 15.96
CA ARG A 125 -6.10 -17.80 15.94
C ARG A 125 -7.21 -17.53 16.97
N PRO A 126 -8.47 -17.27 16.54
CA PRO A 126 -8.98 -17.19 15.16
C PRO A 126 -8.30 -16.09 14.32
N SER A 127 -8.36 -16.21 12.99
CA SER A 127 -7.64 -15.31 12.07
C SER A 127 -8.12 -13.85 12.18
N GLY A 128 -7.25 -12.90 11.83
CA GLY A 128 -7.56 -11.48 11.75
C GLY A 128 -8.74 -11.21 10.83
N PHE A 129 -8.84 -11.86 9.67
CA PHE A 129 -10.02 -11.77 8.81
C PHE A 129 -11.29 -12.24 9.51
N THR A 130 -11.25 -13.40 10.18
CA THR A 130 -12.40 -13.98 10.88
C THR A 130 -12.87 -13.07 12.01
N MET A 131 -11.92 -12.55 12.80
CA MET A 131 -12.22 -11.62 13.89
C MET A 131 -12.74 -10.29 13.35
N GLY A 132 -12.16 -9.78 12.26
CA GLY A 132 -12.59 -8.57 11.58
C GLY A 132 -14.03 -8.63 11.10
N MET A 133 -14.39 -9.68 10.35
CA MET A 133 -15.74 -9.84 9.79
C MET A 133 -16.85 -9.86 10.85
N ASN A 134 -16.55 -10.28 12.07
CA ASN A 134 -17.51 -10.33 13.18
C ASN A 134 -17.55 -9.04 14.02
N ASN A 135 -16.56 -8.15 13.89
CA ASN A 135 -16.37 -7.02 14.81
C ASN A 135 -16.18 -5.65 14.14
N TRP A 136 -15.91 -5.60 12.82
CA TRP A 136 -15.68 -4.35 12.12
C TRP A 136 -16.96 -3.52 11.97
N ASN A 137 -16.84 -2.24 12.26
CA ASN A 137 -17.87 -1.25 11.93
C ASN A 137 -17.81 -0.86 10.44
N ILE A 138 -18.76 -0.03 10.00
CA ILE A 138 -18.87 0.39 8.59
C ILE A 138 -17.59 1.08 8.09
N ALA A 139 -16.94 1.90 8.93
CA ALA A 139 -15.72 2.59 8.52
C ALA A 139 -14.57 1.60 8.27
N GLN A 140 -14.39 0.63 9.17
CA GLN A 140 -13.39 -0.43 9.04
C GLN A 140 -13.68 -1.36 7.86
N MET A 141 -14.96 -1.68 7.62
CA MET A 141 -15.37 -2.44 6.43
C MET A 141 -15.04 -1.69 5.13
N ARG A 142 -15.25 -0.37 5.07
CA ARG A 142 -14.89 0.43 3.89
C ARG A 142 -13.38 0.48 3.67
N ILE A 143 -12.58 0.59 4.74
CA ILE A 143 -11.11 0.46 4.65
C ILE A 143 -10.75 -0.91 4.08
N PHE A 144 -11.32 -1.98 4.65
CA PHE A 144 -11.04 -3.34 4.22
C PHE A 144 -11.42 -3.57 2.75
N TRP A 145 -12.59 -3.11 2.31
CA TRP A 145 -13.00 -3.23 0.90
C TRP A 145 -12.05 -2.48 -0.03
N GLN A 146 -11.66 -1.26 0.31
CA GLN A 146 -10.69 -0.50 -0.47
C GLN A 146 -9.33 -1.22 -0.55
N TYR A 147 -8.85 -1.74 0.58
CA TYR A 147 -7.64 -2.57 0.62
C TYR A 147 -7.76 -3.79 -0.30
N THR A 148 -8.86 -4.54 -0.23
CA THR A 148 -9.04 -5.72 -1.08
C THR A 148 -9.13 -5.36 -2.57
N ALA A 149 -9.72 -4.21 -2.91
CA ALA A 149 -9.78 -3.72 -4.28
C ALA A 149 -8.39 -3.37 -4.82
N LEU A 150 -7.53 -2.77 -3.99
CA LEU A 150 -6.13 -2.51 -4.32
C LEU A 150 -5.35 -3.80 -4.58
N VAL A 151 -5.41 -4.74 -3.63
CA VAL A 151 -4.71 -6.03 -3.73
C VAL A 151 -5.15 -6.83 -4.96
N ARG A 152 -6.43 -6.75 -5.33
CA ARG A 152 -7.01 -7.47 -6.47
C ARG A 152 -7.16 -6.60 -7.73
N GLN A 153 -6.37 -5.54 -7.90
CA GLN A 153 -6.47 -4.65 -9.07
C GLN A 153 -6.33 -5.35 -10.43
N GLU A 154 -5.69 -6.54 -10.47
CA GLU A 154 -5.52 -7.35 -11.69
C GLU A 154 -6.56 -8.48 -11.83
N ALA A 155 -7.55 -8.56 -10.95
CA ALA A 155 -8.58 -9.59 -11.02
C ALA A 155 -9.48 -9.39 -12.24
N GLN A 156 -9.46 -10.36 -13.15
CA GLN A 156 -10.39 -10.48 -14.28
C GLN A 156 -11.74 -11.06 -13.85
#